data_AF-A0A0D2MH09-F1
#
_entry.id   AF-A0A0D2MH09-F1
#
_cell.length_a   1.000
_cell.length_b   1.000
_cell.length_c   1.000
_cell.angle_alpha   90.00
_cell.angle_beta   90.00
_cell.angle_gamma   90.00
#
_symmetry.space_group_name_H-M   'P 1'
#
loop_
_entity.id
_entity.type
_entity.pdbx_description
1 polymer ?
#
loop_
_entity_poly.entity_id
_entity_poly.type
_entity_poly.pdbx_seq_one_letter_code
_entity_poly.pdbx_strand_id
1 'polypeptide(L)'
;AVHVINCAPDAAAAERRLRAANDRKWAVFALFLVKKPEALFQITLMDLGTLEPLIEPPNEDLWEYVVRQTKFTPQQGAITDCLAEMLCARSAAIQSELESLTRDQPDAHDVEAGELVLQRAEGLKALHGWMAVAASLAFGHETLTPLQIASMMAAGFPYHPSLLGLWRSWKRMQQQDAEPAAGSGDSSTAPGAGAGAGGPRAGG
;
A
#
# COMPACT_ATOMS: atom_id res chain seq x y z
N ALA A 1 -52.06 -0.34 -11.47
CA ALA A 1 -50.78 -0.67 -12.12
C ALA A 1 -49.68 0.07 -11.36
N VAL A 2 -48.75 -0.66 -10.73
CA VAL A 2 -47.62 -0.06 -10.02
C VAL A 2 -46.54 0.24 -11.07
N HIS A 3 -46.30 1.52 -11.37
CA HIS A 3 -45.18 1.92 -12.20
C HIS A 3 -43.88 1.69 -11.42
N VAL A 4 -43.23 0.56 -11.66
CA VAL A 4 -41.84 0.36 -11.24
C VAL A 4 -40.98 1.25 -12.13
N ILE A 5 -40.58 2.41 -11.61
CA ILE A 5 -39.59 3.27 -12.25
C ILE A 5 -38.25 2.55 -12.11
N ASN A 6 -37.86 1.82 -13.15
CA ASN A 6 -36.56 1.19 -13.25
C ASN A 6 -35.52 2.23 -13.65
N CYS A 7 -35.22 3.16 -12.73
CA CYS A 7 -34.12 4.12 -12.85
C CYS A 7 -32.82 3.44 -12.39
N ALA A 8 -32.38 2.41 -13.12
CA ALA A 8 -31.01 1.96 -12.97
C ALA A 8 -30.08 3.15 -13.28
N PRO A 9 -29.19 3.56 -12.36
CA PRO A 9 -28.30 4.69 -12.60
C PRO A 9 -27.48 4.45 -13.86
N ASP A 10 -27.45 5.42 -14.79
CA ASP A 10 -26.61 5.36 -15.98
C ASP A 10 -25.14 5.30 -15.56
N ALA A 11 -24.57 4.09 -15.63
CA ALA A 11 -23.19 3.81 -15.26
C ALA A 11 -22.19 4.62 -16.09
N ALA A 12 -22.47 4.84 -17.39
CA ALA A 12 -21.61 5.62 -18.26
C ALA A 12 -21.65 7.11 -17.89
N ALA A 13 -22.82 7.63 -17.51
CA ALA A 13 -22.92 8.99 -16.98
C ALA A 13 -22.27 9.16 -15.59
N ALA A 14 -22.32 8.14 -14.74
CA ALA A 14 -21.58 8.13 -13.47
C ALA A 14 -20.06 8.14 -13.72
N GLU A 15 -19.58 7.29 -14.62
CA GLU A 15 -18.17 7.22 -15.00
C GLU A 15 -17.64 8.55 -15.56
N ARG A 16 -18.37 9.19 -16.50
CA ARG A 16 -17.98 10.51 -17.03
C ARG A 16 -17.87 11.57 -15.93
N ARG A 17 -18.82 11.61 -14.99
CA ARG A 17 -18.78 12.54 -13.85
C ARG A 17 -17.58 12.27 -12.94
N LEU A 18 -17.28 11.00 -12.68
CA LEU A 18 -16.12 10.60 -11.88
C LEU A 18 -14.82 11.01 -12.56
N ARG A 19 -14.67 10.77 -13.88
CA ARG A 19 -13.48 11.20 -14.65
C ARG A 19 -13.30 12.71 -14.59
N ALA A 20 -14.34 13.51 -14.89
CA ALA A 20 -14.24 14.97 -14.84
C ALA A 20 -13.91 15.52 -13.43
N ALA A 21 -14.46 14.91 -12.39
CA ALA A 21 -14.12 15.25 -11.01
C ALA A 21 -12.67 14.86 -10.68
N ASN A 22 -12.21 13.71 -11.19
CA ASN A 22 -10.84 13.25 -11.04
C ASN A 22 -9.86 14.20 -11.73
N ASP A 23 -10.12 14.61 -12.98
CA ASP A 23 -9.27 15.54 -13.73
C ASP A 23 -9.10 16.88 -13.02
N ARG A 24 -10.18 17.41 -12.43
CA ARG A 24 -10.12 18.64 -11.61
C ARG A 24 -9.29 18.43 -10.34
N LYS A 25 -9.42 17.28 -9.68
CA LYS A 25 -8.57 16.94 -8.53
C LYS A 25 -7.11 16.87 -8.94
N TRP A 26 -6.79 16.28 -10.10
CA TRP A 26 -5.43 16.23 -10.63
C TRP A 26 -4.85 17.60 -10.93
N ALA A 27 -5.63 18.50 -11.50
CA ALA A 27 -5.19 19.88 -11.73
C ALA A 27 -4.85 20.59 -10.41
N VAL A 28 -5.65 20.40 -9.37
CA VAL A 28 -5.38 20.95 -8.03
C VAL A 28 -4.16 20.26 -7.40
N PHE A 29 -4.06 18.94 -7.47
CA PHE A 29 -2.91 18.18 -6.98
C PHE A 29 -1.61 18.63 -7.68
N ALA A 30 -1.63 18.85 -9.00
CA ALA A 30 -0.49 19.36 -9.74
C ALA A 30 -0.03 20.74 -9.25
N LEU A 31 -0.98 21.62 -8.91
CA LEU A 31 -0.67 22.92 -8.31
C LEU A 31 -0.04 22.77 -6.92
N PHE A 32 -0.57 21.88 -6.08
CA PHE A 32 -0.01 21.60 -4.75
C PHE A 32 1.36 20.93 -4.82
N LEU A 33 1.57 20.01 -5.75
CA LEU A 33 2.87 19.40 -6.02
C LEU A 33 3.89 20.51 -6.27
N VAL A 34 3.62 21.43 -7.19
CA VAL A 34 4.60 22.49 -7.53
C VAL A 34 4.80 23.52 -6.41
N LYS A 35 3.77 23.83 -5.62
CA LYS A 35 3.81 24.97 -4.67
C LYS A 35 4.12 24.58 -3.23
N LYS A 36 3.61 23.44 -2.77
CA LYS A 36 3.69 22.97 -1.37
C LYS A 36 3.66 21.43 -1.33
N PRO A 37 4.67 20.74 -1.88
CA PRO A 37 4.73 19.29 -1.92
C PRO A 37 4.72 18.66 -0.52
N GLU A 38 5.25 19.37 0.48
CA GLU A 38 5.23 18.95 1.88
C GLU A 38 3.80 18.82 2.41
N ALA A 39 2.88 19.67 1.95
CA ALA A 39 1.47 19.59 2.34
C ALA A 39 0.79 18.32 1.81
N LEU A 40 1.18 17.84 0.63
CA LEU A 40 0.68 16.58 0.09
C LEU A 40 1.22 15.38 0.85
N PHE A 41 2.50 15.44 1.22
CA PHE A 41 3.08 14.44 2.11
C PHE A 41 2.39 14.44 3.48
N GLN A 42 2.10 15.62 4.05
CA GLN A 42 1.41 15.74 5.34
C GLN A 42 0.03 15.07 5.32
N ILE A 43 -0.73 15.12 4.22
CA ILE A 43 -2.03 14.42 4.12
C ILE A 43 -1.85 12.91 4.32
N THR A 44 -0.72 12.32 3.91
CA THR A 44 -0.44 10.90 4.14
C THR A 44 -0.16 10.56 5.61
N LEU A 45 0.02 11.57 6.44
CA LEU A 45 0.26 11.50 7.88
C LEU A 45 -0.96 11.93 8.71
N MET A 46 -2.15 12.01 8.09
CA MET A 46 -3.40 12.41 8.75
C MET A 46 -4.42 11.27 8.74
N ASP A 47 -5.25 11.24 9.78
CA ASP A 47 -6.52 10.52 9.77
C ASP A 47 -7.48 11.28 8.84
N LEU A 48 -7.97 10.65 7.77
CA LEU A 48 -8.83 11.30 6.78
C LEU A 48 -10.27 11.51 7.28
N GLY A 49 -10.66 10.82 8.35
CA GLY A 49 -11.96 10.97 9.01
C GLY A 49 -12.00 12.19 9.94
N THR A 50 -10.92 12.45 10.68
CA THR A 50 -10.84 13.56 11.64
C THR A 50 -10.02 14.75 11.14
N LEU A 51 -9.17 14.55 10.12
CA LEU A 51 -8.16 15.50 9.64
C LEU A 51 -7.16 15.88 10.74
N GLU A 52 -6.90 14.98 11.69
CA GLU A 52 -5.88 15.14 12.71
C GLU A 52 -4.62 14.36 12.34
N PRO A 53 -3.43 14.78 12.82
CA PRO A 53 -2.21 14.01 12.65
C PRO A 53 -2.36 12.60 13.23
N LEU A 54 -1.79 11.62 12.55
CA LEU A 54 -1.75 10.24 13.05
C LEU A 54 -0.90 10.17 14.32
N ILE A 55 -1.56 9.82 15.44
CA ILE A 55 -0.90 9.58 16.72
C ILE A 55 -0.29 8.17 16.73
N GLU A 56 -1.02 7.20 16.17
CA GLU A 56 -0.59 5.81 16.04
C GLU A 56 -0.59 5.41 14.56
N PRO A 57 0.45 4.69 14.10
CA PRO A 57 0.45 4.16 12.75
C PRO A 57 -0.62 3.06 12.62
N PRO A 58 -1.19 2.87 11.42
CA PRO A 58 -2.17 1.81 11.21
C PRO A 58 -1.54 0.44 11.44
N ASN A 59 -2.30 -0.48 12.04
CA ASN A 59 -1.83 -1.84 12.28
C ASN A 59 -1.54 -2.58 10.96
N GLU A 60 -0.73 -3.63 11.04
CA GLU A 60 -0.32 -4.38 9.85
C GLU A 60 -1.47 -5.18 9.24
N ASP A 61 -2.43 -5.63 10.06
CA ASP A 61 -3.63 -6.36 9.64
C ASP A 61 -4.48 -5.52 8.68
N LEU A 62 -4.57 -4.20 8.89
CA LEU A 62 -5.25 -3.29 7.99
C LEU A 62 -4.61 -3.35 6.60
N TRP A 63 -3.28 -3.26 6.51
CA TRP A 63 -2.61 -3.23 5.21
C TRP A 63 -2.71 -4.57 4.48
N GLU A 64 -2.71 -5.69 5.19
CA GLU A 64 -3.04 -7.00 4.61
C GLU A 64 -4.47 -7.04 4.08
N TYR A 65 -5.43 -6.52 4.85
CA TYR A 65 -6.81 -6.40 4.40
C TYR A 65 -6.91 -5.54 3.14
N VAL A 66 -6.24 -4.38 3.10
CA VAL A 66 -6.22 -3.49 1.91
C VAL A 66 -5.66 -4.22 0.69
N VAL A 67 -4.53 -4.93 0.84
CA VAL A 67 -3.92 -5.69 -0.26
C VAL A 67 -4.90 -6.76 -0.80
N ARG A 68 -5.60 -7.49 0.09
CA ARG A 68 -6.62 -8.48 -0.29
C ARG A 68 -7.81 -7.84 -1.04
N GLN A 69 -8.32 -6.72 -0.54
CA GLN A 69 -9.43 -6.00 -1.21
C GLN A 69 -9.04 -5.41 -2.56
N THR A 70 -7.79 -4.98 -2.69
CA THR A 70 -7.26 -4.41 -3.93
C THR A 70 -6.95 -5.49 -4.96
N LYS A 71 -6.86 -6.76 -4.55
CA LYS A 71 -6.61 -7.92 -5.40
C LYS A 71 -5.38 -7.73 -6.28
N PHE A 72 -4.23 -7.47 -5.65
CA PHE A 72 -2.96 -7.32 -6.38
C PHE A 72 -2.69 -8.55 -7.23
N THR A 73 -2.36 -8.31 -8.50
CA THR A 73 -1.80 -9.38 -9.34
C THR A 73 -0.32 -9.59 -8.99
N PRO A 74 0.27 -10.75 -9.30
CA PRO A 74 1.70 -10.96 -9.13
C PRO A 74 2.57 -9.91 -9.84
N GLN A 75 2.16 -9.46 -11.03
CA GLN A 75 2.85 -8.40 -11.76
C GLN A 75 2.78 -7.04 -11.04
N GLN A 76 1.62 -6.67 -10.50
CA GLN A 76 1.48 -5.46 -9.68
C GLN A 76 2.33 -5.56 -8.41
N GLY A 77 2.41 -6.74 -7.80
CA GLY A 77 3.31 -7.04 -6.69
C GLY A 77 4.78 -6.79 -7.04
N ALA A 78 5.25 -7.27 -8.18
CA ALA A 78 6.63 -7.05 -8.64
C ALA A 78 6.95 -5.56 -8.91
N ILE A 79 5.99 -4.80 -9.45
CA ILE A 79 6.14 -3.35 -9.62
C ILE A 79 6.18 -2.66 -8.25
N THR A 80 5.32 -3.07 -7.32
CA THR A 80 5.29 -2.56 -5.94
C THR A 80 6.62 -2.80 -5.24
N ASP A 81 7.20 -4.00 -5.40
CA ASP A 81 8.52 -4.35 -4.89
C ASP A 81 9.59 -3.38 -5.42
N CYS A 82 9.65 -3.19 -6.74
CA CYS A 82 10.63 -2.30 -7.37
C CYS A 82 10.51 -0.84 -6.85
N LEU A 83 9.28 -0.30 -6.80
CA LEU A 83 9.03 1.05 -6.32
C LEU A 83 9.40 1.21 -4.84
N ALA A 84 9.06 0.23 -4.01
CA ALA A 84 9.38 0.25 -2.57
C ALA A 84 10.88 0.13 -2.32
N GLU A 85 11.58 -0.74 -3.04
CA GLU A 85 13.04 -0.89 -2.95
C GLU A 85 13.77 0.39 -3.38
N MET A 86 13.34 1.02 -4.47
CA MET A 86 13.86 2.33 -4.90
C MET A 86 13.64 3.41 -3.85
N LEU A 87 12.43 3.47 -3.27
CA LEU A 87 12.12 4.43 -2.20
C LEU A 87 12.99 4.19 -0.97
N CYS A 88 13.07 2.95 -0.49
CA CYS A 88 13.90 2.58 0.66
C CYS A 88 15.38 2.92 0.45
N ALA A 89 15.97 2.55 -0.69
CA ALA A 89 17.36 2.84 -1.00
C ALA A 89 17.64 4.35 -1.02
N ARG A 90 16.71 5.11 -1.59
CA ARG A 90 16.86 6.56 -1.71
C ARG A 90 16.61 7.29 -0.39
N SER A 91 15.65 6.84 0.41
CA SER A 91 15.43 7.32 1.78
C SER A 91 16.65 7.04 2.67
N ALA A 92 17.29 5.87 2.55
CA ALA A 92 18.50 5.54 3.28
C ALA A 92 19.68 6.47 2.91
N ALA A 93 19.85 6.78 1.63
CA ALA A 93 20.87 7.74 1.18
C ALA A 93 20.64 9.15 1.74
N ILE A 94 19.39 9.64 1.72
CA ILE A 94 19.04 10.94 2.31
C ILE A 94 19.28 10.95 3.81
N GLN A 95 18.88 9.90 4.51
CA GLN A 95 19.06 9.78 5.95
C GLN A 95 20.55 9.80 6.31
N SER A 96 21.39 9.08 5.57
CA SER A 96 22.84 9.10 5.74
C SER A 96 23.44 10.49 5.53
N GLU A 97 22.94 11.26 4.55
CA GLU A 97 23.40 12.62 4.31
C GLU A 97 22.98 13.58 5.45
N LEU A 98 21.74 13.47 5.94
CA LEU A 98 21.26 14.23 7.09
C LEU A 98 22.07 13.94 8.37
N GLU A 99 22.45 12.67 8.58
CA GLU A 99 23.33 12.27 9.67
C GLU A 99 24.74 12.82 9.53
N SER A 100 25.27 12.94 8.30
CA SER A 100 26.55 13.62 8.05
C SER A 100 26.47 15.10 8.42
N LEU A 101 25.43 15.81 7.94
CA LEU A 101 25.22 17.22 8.25
C LEU A 101 25.08 17.49 9.76
N THR A 102 24.53 16.53 10.50
CA THR A 102 24.40 16.63 11.95
C THR A 102 25.73 16.41 12.67
N ARG A 103 26.61 15.56 12.14
CA ARG A 103 27.95 15.33 12.70
C ARG A 103 28.92 16.47 12.39
N ASP A 104 28.85 17.00 11.18
CA ASP A 104 29.75 18.02 10.66
C ASP A 104 29.25 19.45 10.96
N GLN A 105 28.56 19.64 12.10
CA GLN A 105 28.01 20.95 12.45
C GLN A 105 29.12 21.99 12.59
N PRO A 106 28.95 23.18 11.99
CA PRO A 106 29.92 24.25 12.09
C PRO A 106 30.01 24.76 13.53
N ASP A 107 31.07 25.54 13.79
CA ASP A 107 31.22 26.24 15.07
C ASP A 107 29.97 27.09 15.36
N ALA A 108 29.51 27.13 16.60
CA ALA A 108 28.29 27.84 17.01
C ALA A 108 28.37 29.36 16.75
N HIS A 109 29.57 29.88 16.49
CA HIS A 109 29.80 31.28 16.14
C HIS A 109 29.79 31.56 14.63
N ASP A 110 29.79 30.52 13.78
CA ASP A 110 29.72 30.65 12.33
C ASP A 110 28.27 30.53 11.84
N VAL A 111 27.57 31.67 11.90
CA VAL A 111 26.15 31.77 11.53
C VAL A 111 25.93 31.41 10.05
N GLU A 112 26.82 31.83 9.16
CA GLU A 112 26.68 31.60 7.71
C GLU A 112 26.82 30.10 7.38
N ALA A 113 27.81 29.44 7.95
CA ALA A 113 27.94 27.99 7.80
C ALA A 113 26.73 27.25 8.40
N GLY A 114 26.22 27.71 9.54
CA GLY A 114 25.01 27.16 10.16
C GLY A 114 23.77 27.27 9.25
N GLU A 115 23.57 28.41 8.61
CA GLU A 115 22.46 28.63 7.66
C GLU A 115 22.56 27.70 6.44
N LEU A 116 23.77 27.49 5.90
CA LEU A 116 23.98 26.57 4.77
C LEU A 116 23.64 25.12 5.12
N VAL A 117 24.00 24.66 6.33
CA VAL A 117 23.65 23.31 6.80
C VAL A 117 22.14 23.15 6.95
N LEU A 118 21.47 24.15 7.52
CA LEU A 118 20.01 24.15 7.65
C LEU A 118 19.32 24.10 6.29
N GLN A 119 19.74 24.96 5.34
CA GLN A 119 19.17 24.98 3.99
C GLN A 119 19.34 23.63 3.29
N ARG A 120 20.50 22.98 3.43
CA ARG A 120 20.73 21.66 2.85
C ARG A 120 19.88 20.57 3.51
N ALA A 121 19.75 20.60 4.83
CA ALA A 121 18.91 19.66 5.56
C ALA A 121 17.42 19.80 5.18
N GLU A 122 16.94 21.03 5.00
CA GLU A 122 15.58 21.31 4.50
C GLU A 122 15.39 20.79 3.07
N GLY A 123 16.35 21.04 2.18
CA GLY A 123 16.34 20.51 0.81
C GLY A 123 16.25 18.98 0.76
N LEU A 124 16.99 18.28 1.63
CA LEU A 124 16.96 16.82 1.75
C LEU A 124 15.62 16.31 2.27
N LYS A 125 15.01 16.97 3.27
CA LYS A 125 13.67 16.63 3.79
C LYS A 125 12.59 16.84 2.72
N ALA A 126 12.65 17.95 1.99
CA ALA A 126 11.74 18.22 0.89
C ALA A 126 11.89 17.16 -0.23
N LEU A 127 13.13 16.81 -0.59
CA LEU A 127 13.40 15.75 -1.57
C LEU A 127 12.81 14.40 -1.11
N HIS A 128 12.93 14.06 0.18
CA HIS A 128 12.31 12.86 0.73
C HIS A 128 10.78 12.85 0.55
N GLY A 129 10.11 13.95 0.92
CA GLY A 129 8.66 14.10 0.72
C GLY A 129 8.26 13.95 -0.75
N TRP A 130 8.99 14.58 -1.66
CA TRP A 130 8.77 14.47 -3.11
C TRP A 130 8.84 13.04 -3.63
N MET A 131 9.86 12.29 -3.22
CA MET A 131 10.04 10.91 -3.66
C MET A 131 8.95 9.99 -3.12
N ALA A 132 8.53 10.19 -1.86
CA ALA A 132 7.43 9.42 -1.28
C ALA A 132 6.11 9.67 -2.02
N VAL A 133 5.81 10.92 -2.36
CA VAL A 133 4.62 11.29 -3.14
C VAL A 133 4.72 10.73 -4.57
N ALA A 134 5.86 10.89 -5.24
CA ALA A 134 6.07 10.38 -6.59
C ALA A 134 5.94 8.85 -6.66
N ALA A 135 6.50 8.13 -5.69
CA ALA A 135 6.39 6.68 -5.62
C ALA A 135 4.92 6.24 -5.38
N SER A 136 4.20 6.94 -4.52
CA SER A 136 2.78 6.68 -4.26
C SER A 136 1.91 6.96 -5.50
N LEU A 137 2.23 8.02 -6.26
CA LEU A 137 1.55 8.34 -7.51
C LEU A 137 1.85 7.31 -8.60
N ALA A 138 3.12 6.93 -8.79
CA ALA A 138 3.50 5.90 -9.74
C ALA A 138 2.81 4.57 -9.43
N PHE A 139 2.76 4.20 -8.16
CA PHE A 139 2.02 3.03 -7.71
C PHE A 139 0.52 3.16 -7.98
N GLY A 140 -0.12 4.24 -7.51
CA GLY A 140 -1.57 4.42 -7.68
C GLY A 140 -2.00 4.53 -9.14
N HIS A 141 -1.32 5.33 -9.96
CA HIS A 141 -1.77 5.72 -11.30
C HIS A 141 -1.26 4.81 -12.41
N GLU A 142 -0.02 4.35 -12.31
CA GLU A 142 0.61 3.58 -13.38
C GLU A 142 0.48 2.07 -13.14
N THR A 143 0.17 1.65 -11.91
CA THR A 143 0.12 0.22 -11.54
C THR A 143 -1.30 -0.29 -11.30
N LEU A 144 -2.18 0.52 -10.72
CA LEU A 144 -3.54 0.10 -10.35
C LEU A 144 -4.60 0.57 -11.35
N THR A 145 -5.63 -0.24 -11.55
CA THR A 145 -6.84 0.21 -12.26
C THR A 145 -7.65 1.18 -11.39
N PRO A 146 -8.50 2.05 -11.98
CA PRO A 146 -9.35 2.96 -11.20
C PRO A 146 -10.22 2.26 -10.14
N LEU A 147 -10.71 1.06 -10.44
CA LEU A 147 -11.49 0.25 -9.49
C LEU A 147 -10.63 -0.23 -8.32
N GLN A 148 -9.40 -0.66 -8.59
CA GLN A 148 -8.45 -1.06 -7.54
C GLN A 148 -8.08 0.11 -6.64
N ILE A 149 -7.84 1.30 -7.22
CA ILE A 149 -7.60 2.53 -6.43
C ILE A 149 -8.80 2.80 -5.51
N ALA A 150 -10.03 2.73 -6.03
CA ALA A 150 -11.23 2.94 -5.22
C ALA A 150 -11.37 1.91 -4.09
N SER A 151 -11.14 0.62 -4.38
CA SER A 151 -11.13 -0.45 -3.37
C SER A 151 -10.06 -0.23 -2.31
N MET A 152 -8.85 0.18 -2.72
CA MET A 152 -7.73 0.46 -1.83
C MET A 152 -8.06 1.60 -0.87
N MET A 153 -8.61 2.71 -1.39
CA MET A 153 -9.01 3.87 -0.58
C MET A 153 -10.17 3.53 0.36
N ALA A 154 -11.15 2.74 -0.10
CA ALA A 154 -12.28 2.33 0.73
C ALA A 154 -11.85 1.37 1.85
N ALA A 155 -10.96 0.43 1.56
CA ALA A 155 -10.46 -0.54 2.52
C ALA A 155 -9.48 0.08 3.53
N GLY A 156 -8.71 1.10 3.11
CA GLY A 156 -7.74 1.78 3.96
C GLY A 156 -8.32 2.85 4.87
N PHE A 157 -9.57 3.28 4.65
CA PHE A 157 -10.21 4.32 5.46
C PHE A 157 -10.18 3.99 6.97
N PRO A 158 -9.80 4.94 7.85
CA PRO A 158 -9.60 6.37 7.60
C PRO A 158 -8.20 6.79 7.14
N TYR A 159 -7.32 5.85 6.79
CA TYR A 159 -5.93 6.16 6.46
C TYR A 159 -5.70 6.33 4.97
N HIS A 160 -4.76 7.21 4.61
CA HIS A 160 -4.23 7.24 3.25
C HIS A 160 -3.37 5.98 3.01
N PRO A 161 -3.57 5.24 1.90
CA PRO A 161 -2.75 4.07 1.60
C PRO A 161 -1.26 4.38 1.56
N SER A 162 -0.47 3.57 2.27
CA SER A 162 0.98 3.69 2.35
C SER A 162 1.64 2.66 1.45
N LEU A 163 2.44 3.09 0.47
CA LEU A 163 3.19 2.18 -0.41
C LEU A 163 4.02 1.16 0.39
N LEU A 164 4.74 1.62 1.42
CA LEU A 164 5.57 0.75 2.26
C LEU A 164 4.75 -0.16 3.17
N GLY A 165 3.55 0.26 3.58
CA GLY A 165 2.62 -0.60 4.32
C GLY A 165 2.10 -1.73 3.43
N LEU A 166 1.59 -1.37 2.25
CA LEU A 166 1.10 -2.33 1.24
C LEU A 166 2.19 -3.30 0.80
N TRP A 167 3.40 -2.81 0.54
CA TRP A 167 4.54 -3.62 0.15
C TRP A 167 4.91 -4.68 1.21
N ARG A 168 5.04 -4.27 2.48
CA ARG A 168 5.36 -5.20 3.58
C ARG A 168 4.29 -6.27 3.75
N SER A 169 3.01 -5.89 3.72
CA SER A 169 1.89 -6.82 3.79
C SER A 169 1.86 -7.77 2.59
N TRP A 170 2.11 -7.27 1.38
CA TRP A 170 2.22 -8.09 0.17
C TRP A 170 3.32 -9.15 0.29
N LYS A 171 4.54 -8.75 0.71
CA LYS A 171 5.66 -9.69 0.92
C LYS A 171 5.31 -10.78 1.92
N ARG A 172 4.66 -10.43 3.04
CA ARG A 172 4.27 -11.40 4.07
C ARG A 172 3.22 -12.39 3.56
N MET A 173 2.22 -11.91 2.82
CA MET A 173 1.21 -12.80 2.22
C MET A 173 1.86 -13.81 1.27
N GLN A 174 2.82 -13.39 0.46
CA GLN A 174 3.58 -14.30 -0.42
C GLN A 174 4.37 -15.35 0.37
N GLN A 175 4.88 -15.02 1.55
CA GLN A 175 5.59 -15.97 2.41
C GLN A 175 4.64 -16.98 3.07
N GLN A 176 3.46 -16.53 3.49
CA GLN A 176 2.41 -17.39 4.07
C GLN A 176 1.84 -18.37 3.03
N ASP A 177 1.65 -17.93 1.79
CA ASP A 177 1.18 -18.77 0.69
C ASP A 177 2.27 -19.77 0.22
N ALA A 178 3.55 -19.50 0.53
CA ALA A 178 4.70 -20.32 0.18
C ALA A 178 5.08 -21.36 1.23
N GLU A 179 4.51 -21.31 2.45
CA GLU A 179 4.67 -22.40 3.42
C GLU A 179 3.82 -23.60 2.97
N PRO A 180 4.43 -24.72 2.51
CA PRO A 180 3.67 -25.93 2.29
C PRO A 180 3.12 -26.38 3.65
N ALA A 181 1.89 -26.89 3.67
CA ALA A 181 1.30 -27.57 4.82
C ALA A 181 2.14 -28.79 5.25
N ALA A 182 3.26 -28.54 5.91
CA ALA A 182 4.13 -29.55 6.48
C ALA A 182 3.55 -29.91 7.84
N GLY A 183 2.53 -30.79 7.87
CA GLY A 183 2.05 -31.29 9.16
C GLY A 183 0.65 -31.87 9.25
N SER A 184 0.08 -32.46 8.21
CA SER A 184 -0.93 -33.51 8.39
C SER A 184 -0.50 -34.74 7.63
N GLY A 185 0.58 -35.34 8.14
CA GLY A 185 1.07 -36.65 7.73
C GLY A 185 -0.05 -37.67 7.86
N ASP A 186 -0.21 -38.37 6.75
CA ASP A 186 -1.22 -39.35 6.45
C ASP A 186 -1.40 -40.43 7.51
N SER A 187 -2.66 -40.82 7.65
CA SER A 187 -3.13 -42.07 8.21
C SER A 187 -2.28 -43.26 7.78
N SER A 188 -1.83 -44.03 8.77
CA SER A 188 -1.34 -45.38 8.59
C SER A 188 -2.44 -46.26 7.97
N THR A 189 -2.36 -46.50 6.67
CA THR A 189 -2.97 -47.68 6.04
C THR A 189 -1.86 -48.63 5.61
N ALA A 190 -1.66 -49.69 6.40
CA ALA A 190 -0.87 -50.85 6.01
C ALA A 190 -1.74 -51.85 5.22
N PRO A 191 -1.27 -52.43 4.10
CA PRO A 191 -2.00 -53.46 3.37
C PRO A 191 -1.49 -54.89 3.63
N GLY A 192 -2.43 -55.85 3.67
CA GLY A 192 -2.25 -57.29 3.41
C GLY A 192 -1.96 -58.18 4.63
N ALA A 193 -2.43 -59.43 4.76
CA ALA A 193 -3.26 -60.30 3.94
C ALA A 193 -3.69 -61.51 4.82
N GLY A 194 -4.82 -62.16 4.52
CA GLY A 194 -5.22 -63.40 5.20
C GLY A 194 -6.49 -64.03 4.61
N ALA A 195 -6.30 -65.09 3.84
CA ALA A 195 -7.33 -65.87 3.17
C ALA A 195 -8.27 -66.60 4.15
N GLY A 196 -9.52 -66.82 3.76
CA GLY A 196 -10.46 -67.69 4.47
C GLY A 196 -11.81 -67.78 3.78
N ALA A 197 -12.01 -68.88 3.05
CA ALA A 197 -13.27 -69.25 2.42
C ALA A 197 -14.39 -69.51 3.45
N GLY A 198 -15.65 -69.24 3.08
CA GLY A 198 -16.80 -69.72 3.86
C GLY A 198 -18.17 -69.12 3.50
N GLY A 199 -18.84 -69.72 2.50
CA GLY A 199 -20.25 -70.15 2.53
C GLY A 199 -21.41 -69.13 2.70
N PRO A 200 -22.51 -69.26 1.91
CA PRO A 200 -23.75 -68.47 2.07
C PRO A 200 -24.83 -69.19 2.91
N ARG A 201 -25.72 -68.40 3.54
CA ARG A 201 -27.11 -68.66 4.05
C ARG A 201 -27.30 -67.94 5.39
N ALA A 202 -28.46 -67.47 5.85
CA ALA A 202 -29.84 -67.33 5.38
C ALA A 202 -30.60 -66.50 6.45
N GLY A 203 -31.75 -65.93 6.09
CA GLY A 203 -32.90 -65.81 7.00
C GLY A 203 -33.05 -64.49 7.77
N GLY A 204 -34.21 -63.87 7.59
CA GLY A 204 -34.71 -62.69 8.33
C GLY A 204 -35.61 -61.85 7.46
#